data_AF-T2KLD5-F1
#
_entry.id   AF-T2KLD5-F1
#
_cell.length_a   1.000
_cell.length_b   1.000
_cell.length_c   1.000
_cell.angle_alpha   90.00
_cell.angle_beta   90.00
_cell.angle_gamma   90.00
#
_symmetry.space_group_name_H-M   'P 1'
#
loop_
_entity.id
_entity.type
_entity.pdbx_description
1 polymer ?
#
loop_
_entity_poly.entity_id
_entity_poly.type
_entity_poly.pdbx_seq_one_letter_code
_entity_poly.pdbx_strand_id
1 'polypeptide(L)'
;MNTFKLIHLTVIVLICFSCTSEDKQIAQKSDYIAYVETEDQTALLSIEADYAFWNGKLKNHPNQFPYLLKKAASLSSKFKITGNIDDLIEAEHDLIEANKRTNYENSGYLRALARNYISQHRFKASLELLKKAESIGEHLKGTQNMLFDVYLELGNTNEASEYLVKTQDFNDFDYVIRLAKWQDHEGNLDAAIKYMEKALAMAESSNNPSKKQWIYTNIADYYGHDGQIEKSYQYYLKALALDPSDAYSKKGIAWIVYSHDKNPEEAMNILNRVTQQHNTPDYELLKAEIAEFMGDDSSKKKYLNKYLKAVNNKKYGDMYNAYNTLVFADDLQIFDSALKLAYKEVENRPTPHSYDLLAWSYYKKGDYKKALQIVETHIKGKSFEPTILSHMAQIYKDNGKLADAKILKKELLDAAYELGPVETQRIKNI
;
A
#
# COMPACT_ATOMS: atom_id res chain seq x y z
N MET A 1 -85.25 14.87 -21.62
CA MET A 1 -83.81 15.20 -21.68
C MET A 1 -83.17 14.82 -20.35
N ASN A 2 -82.48 13.68 -20.28
CA ASN A 2 -81.58 13.36 -19.17
C ASN A 2 -80.30 12.81 -19.78
N THR A 3 -79.26 13.65 -19.78
CA THR A 3 -77.93 13.35 -20.32
C THR A 3 -77.11 12.63 -19.27
N PHE A 4 -76.83 11.34 -19.49
CA PHE A 4 -75.80 10.60 -18.75
C PHE A 4 -74.41 11.11 -19.19
N LYS A 5 -73.67 11.74 -18.28
CA LYS A 5 -72.24 12.04 -18.47
C LYS A 5 -71.42 10.82 -18.02
N LEU A 6 -70.75 10.19 -18.97
CA LEU A 6 -69.74 9.17 -18.72
C LEU A 6 -68.49 9.86 -18.16
N ILE A 7 -68.09 9.54 -16.93
CA ILE A 7 -66.84 10.00 -16.33
C ILE A 7 -65.77 8.95 -16.66
N HIS A 8 -64.81 9.31 -17.52
CA HIS A 8 -63.62 8.51 -17.76
C HIS A 8 -62.64 8.68 -16.59
N LEU A 9 -62.50 7.64 -15.78
CA LEU A 9 -61.50 7.54 -14.72
C LEU A 9 -60.19 7.05 -15.35
N THR A 10 -59.27 7.97 -15.63
CA THR A 10 -57.92 7.64 -16.10
C THR A 10 -57.07 7.20 -14.91
N VAL A 11 -56.82 5.89 -14.79
CA VAL A 11 -55.88 5.33 -13.82
C VAL A 11 -54.46 5.60 -14.31
N ILE A 12 -53.78 6.55 -13.67
CA ILE A 12 -52.35 6.79 -13.87
C ILE A 12 -51.60 5.78 -13.01
N VAL A 13 -51.08 4.72 -13.64
CA VAL A 13 -50.14 3.79 -13.01
C VAL A 13 -48.78 4.49 -12.98
N LEU A 14 -48.40 4.98 -11.79
CA LEU A 14 -47.05 5.44 -11.51
C LEU A 14 -46.12 4.22 -11.42
N ILE A 15 -45.42 3.94 -12.51
CA ILE A 15 -44.32 2.97 -12.54
C ILE A 15 -43.10 3.68 -11.95
N CYS A 16 -42.79 3.41 -10.69
CA CYS A 16 -41.51 3.80 -10.10
C CYS A 16 -40.42 2.94 -10.74
N PHE A 17 -39.74 3.47 -11.75
CA PHE A 17 -38.44 2.94 -12.17
C PHE A 17 -37.45 3.21 -11.05
N SER A 18 -37.16 2.17 -10.26
CA SER A 18 -35.95 2.13 -9.46
C SER A 18 -34.77 2.08 -10.44
N CYS A 19 -34.17 3.23 -10.73
CA CYS A 19 -32.84 3.27 -11.34
C CYS A 19 -31.84 2.73 -10.32
N THR A 20 -31.68 1.40 -10.27
CA THR A 20 -30.40 0.82 -9.90
C THR A 20 -29.48 1.09 -11.09
N SER A 21 -28.71 2.16 -11.04
CA SER A 21 -27.54 2.26 -11.91
C SER A 21 -26.62 1.13 -11.47
N GLU A 22 -26.61 0.02 -12.20
CA GLU A 22 -25.48 -0.91 -12.11
C GLU A 22 -24.23 -0.08 -12.45
N ASP A 23 -23.28 -0.05 -11.52
CA ASP A 23 -22.02 0.66 -11.74
C ASP A 23 -21.41 0.12 -13.04
N LYS A 24 -21.16 1.03 -13.98
CA LYS A 24 -20.64 0.66 -15.29
C LYS A 24 -19.30 -0.03 -15.09
N GLN A 25 -19.15 -1.25 -15.61
CA GLN A 25 -17.86 -1.94 -15.60
C GLN A 25 -16.77 -1.07 -16.25
N ILE A 26 -15.69 -0.81 -15.51
CA ILE A 26 -14.59 0.05 -15.94
C ILE A 26 -13.50 -0.79 -16.60
N ALA A 27 -13.02 -1.84 -15.93
CA ALA A 27 -11.91 -2.63 -16.46
C ALA A 27 -12.38 -3.52 -17.61
N GLN A 28 -11.84 -3.26 -18.80
CA GLN A 28 -12.10 -4.06 -19.99
C GLN A 28 -10.95 -5.04 -20.22
N LYS A 29 -11.28 -6.33 -20.26
CA LYS A 29 -10.30 -7.41 -20.44
C LYS A 29 -9.39 -7.19 -21.65
N SER A 30 -9.93 -6.65 -22.75
CA SER A 30 -9.16 -6.34 -23.96
C SER A 30 -7.94 -5.44 -23.73
N ASP A 31 -7.98 -4.56 -22.73
CA ASP A 31 -6.94 -3.54 -22.54
C ASP A 31 -5.76 -4.09 -21.76
N TYR A 32 -6.01 -4.99 -20.79
CA TYR A 32 -4.99 -5.50 -19.90
C TYR A 32 -4.55 -6.95 -20.18
N ILE A 33 -5.33 -7.73 -20.95
CA ILE A 33 -5.07 -9.17 -21.10
C ILE A 33 -3.69 -9.46 -21.67
N ALA A 34 -3.21 -8.61 -22.60
CA ALA A 34 -1.88 -8.73 -23.16
C ALA A 34 -0.79 -8.65 -22.07
N TYR A 35 -0.94 -7.75 -21.08
CA TYR A 35 0.02 -7.61 -19.97
C TYR A 35 -0.10 -8.70 -18.90
N VAL A 36 -1.27 -9.33 -18.77
CA VAL A 36 -1.55 -10.35 -17.75
C VAL A 36 -1.22 -11.76 -18.24
N GLU A 37 -1.47 -12.07 -19.52
CA GLU A 37 -1.21 -13.40 -20.07
C GLU A 37 0.18 -13.58 -20.64
N THR A 38 0.83 -12.51 -21.12
CA THR A 38 2.20 -12.59 -21.59
C THR A 38 3.19 -12.45 -20.44
N GLU A 39 4.07 -13.42 -20.34
CA GLU A 39 5.20 -13.41 -19.42
C GLU A 39 6.33 -12.57 -20.05
N ASP A 40 6.34 -11.26 -19.79
CA ASP A 40 7.47 -10.40 -20.17
C ASP A 40 8.62 -10.55 -19.17
N GLN A 41 9.63 -11.34 -19.55
CA GLN A 41 10.83 -11.56 -18.74
C GLN A 41 11.98 -10.59 -19.09
N THR A 42 11.76 -9.63 -20.00
CA THR A 42 12.83 -8.76 -20.51
C THR A 42 13.54 -8.00 -19.39
N ALA A 43 12.76 -7.39 -18.49
CA ALA A 43 13.29 -6.66 -17.34
C ALA A 43 14.06 -7.57 -16.38
N LEU A 44 13.51 -8.75 -16.05
CA LEU A 44 14.15 -9.71 -15.16
C LEU A 44 15.47 -10.22 -15.73
N LEU A 45 15.50 -10.65 -17.00
CA LEU A 45 16.70 -11.13 -17.67
C LEU A 45 17.79 -10.05 -17.75
N SER A 46 17.40 -8.79 -17.98
CA SER A 46 18.33 -7.66 -17.97
C SER A 46 18.98 -7.47 -16.59
N ILE A 47 18.18 -7.55 -15.51
CA ILE A 47 18.67 -7.44 -14.14
C ILE A 47 19.53 -8.64 -13.75
N GLU A 48 19.19 -9.84 -14.18
CA GLU A 48 19.99 -11.05 -13.93
C GLU A 48 21.35 -10.99 -14.64
N ALA A 49 21.38 -10.44 -15.87
CA ALA A 49 22.63 -10.18 -16.58
C ALA A 49 23.50 -9.13 -15.86
N ASP A 50 22.92 -8.04 -15.38
CA ASP A 50 23.63 -7.02 -14.59
C ASP A 50 24.16 -7.59 -13.26
N TYR A 51 23.34 -8.36 -12.54
CA TYR A 51 23.75 -9.09 -11.35
C TYR A 51 24.94 -10.02 -11.64
N ALA A 52 24.85 -10.85 -12.67
CA ALA A 52 25.91 -11.79 -13.05
C ALA A 52 27.21 -11.06 -13.41
N PHE A 53 27.11 -9.93 -14.11
CA PHE A 53 28.24 -9.08 -14.45
C PHE A 53 28.94 -8.53 -13.20
N TRP A 54 28.22 -7.89 -12.28
CA TRP A 54 28.82 -7.32 -11.06
C TRP A 54 29.33 -8.38 -10.10
N ASN A 55 28.61 -9.50 -9.96
CA ASN A 55 29.05 -10.63 -9.16
C ASN A 55 30.35 -11.25 -9.74
N GLY A 56 30.45 -11.37 -11.06
CA GLY A 56 31.68 -11.84 -11.73
C GLY A 56 32.86 -10.89 -11.52
N LYS A 57 32.64 -9.57 -11.64
CA LYS A 57 33.66 -8.55 -11.35
C LYS A 57 34.14 -8.61 -9.89
N LEU A 58 33.23 -8.78 -8.94
CA LEU A 58 33.55 -8.91 -7.53
C LEU A 58 34.35 -10.19 -7.24
N LYS A 59 33.98 -11.33 -7.84
CA LYS A 59 34.72 -12.60 -7.69
C LYS A 59 36.17 -12.50 -8.19
N ASN A 60 36.39 -11.81 -9.32
CA ASN A 60 37.73 -11.62 -9.89
C ASN A 60 38.56 -10.57 -9.14
N HIS A 61 37.90 -9.61 -8.49
CA HIS A 61 38.56 -8.50 -7.78
C HIS A 61 37.89 -8.25 -6.42
N PRO A 62 38.04 -9.16 -5.43
CA PRO A 62 37.30 -9.09 -4.17
C PRO A 62 37.61 -7.84 -3.32
N ASN A 63 38.75 -7.18 -3.56
CA ASN A 63 39.11 -5.94 -2.88
C ASN A 63 38.39 -4.69 -3.44
N GLN A 64 37.74 -4.80 -4.61
CA GLN A 64 36.98 -3.71 -5.23
C GLN A 64 35.57 -3.63 -4.62
N PHE A 65 35.53 -3.21 -3.36
CA PHE A 65 34.30 -3.11 -2.57
C PHE A 65 33.19 -2.23 -3.18
N PRO A 66 33.43 -1.23 -4.07
CA PRO A 66 32.33 -0.55 -4.76
C PRO A 66 31.44 -1.46 -5.62
N TYR A 67 31.94 -2.63 -6.05
CA TYR A 67 31.12 -3.61 -6.78
C TYR A 67 30.04 -4.24 -5.91
N LEU A 68 30.19 -4.25 -4.58
CA LEU A 68 29.14 -4.68 -3.65
C LEU A 68 27.88 -3.82 -3.81
N LEU A 69 28.02 -2.50 -3.96
CA LEU A 69 26.86 -1.61 -4.16
C LEU A 69 26.14 -1.87 -5.48
N LYS A 70 26.90 -2.15 -6.55
CA LYS A 70 26.33 -2.43 -7.87
C LYS A 70 25.56 -3.74 -7.84
N LYS A 71 26.17 -4.81 -7.28
CA LYS A 71 25.50 -6.09 -7.05
C LYS A 71 24.24 -5.94 -6.19
N ALA A 72 24.32 -5.21 -5.08
CA ALA A 72 23.18 -4.95 -4.19
C ALA A 72 22.04 -4.17 -4.88
N ALA A 73 22.36 -3.26 -5.80
CA ALA A 73 21.36 -2.55 -6.60
C ALA A 73 20.63 -3.47 -7.59
N SER A 74 21.35 -4.39 -8.25
CA SER A 74 20.73 -5.40 -9.12
C SER A 74 19.83 -6.33 -8.30
N LEU A 75 20.28 -6.78 -7.13
CA LEU A 75 19.49 -7.60 -6.20
C LEU A 75 18.23 -6.87 -5.71
N SER A 76 18.33 -5.60 -5.35
CA SER A 76 17.16 -4.80 -4.93
C SER A 76 16.16 -4.64 -6.08
N SER A 77 16.64 -4.47 -7.31
CA SER A 77 15.79 -4.42 -8.51
C SER A 77 15.12 -5.77 -8.80
N LYS A 78 15.85 -6.87 -8.59
CA LYS A 78 15.32 -8.22 -8.72
C LYS A 78 14.25 -8.52 -7.68
N PHE A 79 14.43 -8.07 -6.43
CA PHE A 79 13.40 -8.13 -5.40
C PHE A 79 12.13 -7.37 -5.82
N LYS A 80 12.26 -6.18 -6.41
CA LYS A 80 11.09 -5.41 -6.91
C LYS A 80 10.27 -6.17 -7.94
N ILE A 81 10.90 -7.00 -8.78
CA ILE A 81 10.20 -7.80 -9.81
C ILE A 81 9.64 -9.10 -9.24
N THR A 82 10.37 -9.75 -8.35
CA THR A 82 10.05 -11.14 -7.95
C THR A 82 9.38 -11.27 -6.59
N GLY A 83 9.55 -10.26 -5.72
CA GLY A 83 9.18 -10.35 -4.30
C GLY A 83 10.07 -11.27 -3.47
N ASN A 84 11.16 -11.80 -4.03
CA ASN A 84 11.98 -12.80 -3.35
C ASN A 84 12.86 -12.18 -2.25
N ILE A 85 12.49 -12.41 -0.99
CA ILE A 85 13.18 -11.88 0.19
C ILE A 85 14.68 -12.22 0.24
N ASP A 86 15.10 -13.32 -0.39
CA ASP A 86 16.51 -13.71 -0.41
C ASP A 86 17.39 -12.69 -1.12
N ASP A 87 16.88 -12.06 -2.19
CA ASP A 87 17.61 -11.02 -2.92
C ASP A 87 17.79 -9.77 -2.04
N LEU A 88 16.77 -9.42 -1.22
CA LEU A 88 16.83 -8.27 -0.32
C LEU A 88 17.83 -8.48 0.84
N ILE A 89 17.90 -9.70 1.37
CA ILE A 89 18.86 -10.08 2.43
C ILE A 89 20.29 -10.20 1.90
N GLU A 90 20.47 -10.70 0.67
CA GLU A 90 21.79 -10.71 0.04
C GLU A 90 22.29 -9.27 -0.23
N ALA A 91 21.40 -8.38 -0.68
CA ALA A 91 21.71 -6.96 -0.84
C ALA A 91 22.08 -6.31 0.49
N GLU A 92 21.38 -6.63 1.58
CA GLU A 92 21.74 -6.14 2.93
C GLU A 92 23.17 -6.54 3.29
N HIS A 93 23.53 -7.82 3.14
CA HIS A 93 24.85 -8.32 3.47
C HIS A 93 25.96 -7.56 2.73
N ASP A 94 25.79 -7.38 1.42
CA ASP A 94 26.76 -6.65 0.57
C ASP A 94 26.88 -5.17 0.97
N LEU A 95 25.76 -4.52 1.29
CA LEU A 95 25.73 -3.13 1.72
C LEU A 95 26.34 -2.92 3.11
N ILE A 96 26.16 -3.86 4.04
CA ILE A 96 26.84 -3.85 5.35
C ILE A 96 28.35 -3.96 5.15
N GLU A 97 28.81 -4.91 4.33
CA GLU A 97 30.24 -5.08 4.06
C GLU A 97 30.84 -3.83 3.41
N ALA A 98 30.16 -3.24 2.42
CA ALA A 98 30.62 -2.02 1.79
C ALA A 98 30.74 -0.84 2.77
N ASN A 99 29.78 -0.70 3.69
CA ASN A 99 29.85 0.32 4.74
C ASN A 99 31.00 0.06 5.72
N LYS A 100 31.26 -1.20 6.12
CA LYS A 100 32.43 -1.54 6.95
C LYS A 100 33.75 -1.13 6.28
N ARG A 101 33.89 -1.34 4.97
CA ARG A 101 35.09 -0.98 4.19
C ARG A 101 35.35 0.52 4.13
N THR A 102 34.30 1.33 4.30
CA THR A 102 34.39 2.80 4.34
C THR A 102 34.34 3.34 5.77
N ASN A 103 34.44 2.48 6.80
CA ASN A 103 34.23 2.83 8.21
C ASN A 103 32.91 3.57 8.48
N TYR A 104 31.89 3.32 7.64
CA TYR A 104 30.61 4.03 7.67
C TYR A 104 30.75 5.55 7.48
N GLU A 105 31.78 6.02 6.77
CA GLU A 105 32.04 7.46 6.51
C GLU A 105 31.65 7.90 5.09
N ASN A 106 30.97 7.03 4.33
CA ASN A 106 30.47 7.38 3.00
C ASN A 106 28.93 7.54 2.99
N SER A 107 28.47 8.76 2.72
CA SER A 107 27.05 9.11 2.71
C SER A 107 26.21 8.28 1.74
N GLY A 108 26.75 7.96 0.56
CA GLY A 108 26.05 7.20 -0.48
C GLY A 108 25.82 5.74 -0.06
N TYR A 109 26.77 5.17 0.65
CA TYR A 109 26.74 3.78 1.11
C TYR A 109 25.78 3.64 2.30
N LEU A 110 25.78 4.63 3.20
CA LEU A 110 24.82 4.74 4.28
C LEU A 110 23.39 4.86 3.74
N ARG A 111 23.15 5.75 2.77
CA ARG A 111 21.84 5.89 2.11
C ARG A 111 21.41 4.61 1.39
N ALA A 112 22.34 3.88 0.77
CA ALA A 112 22.02 2.62 0.10
C ALA A 112 21.56 1.55 1.10
N LEU A 113 22.26 1.39 2.23
CA LEU A 113 21.85 0.49 3.30
C LEU A 113 20.53 0.94 3.96
N ALA A 114 20.37 2.25 4.18
CA ALA A 114 19.14 2.83 4.71
C ALA A 114 17.91 2.54 3.82
N ARG A 115 18.05 2.62 2.48
CA ARG A 115 16.99 2.21 1.54
C ARG A 115 16.64 0.73 1.66
N ASN A 116 17.64 -0.13 1.74
CA ASN A 116 17.42 -1.56 1.93
C ASN A 116 16.66 -1.83 3.26
N TYR A 117 17.02 -1.14 4.35
CA TYR A 117 16.28 -1.21 5.62
C TYR A 117 14.85 -0.67 5.53
N ILE A 118 14.60 0.38 4.75
CA ILE A 118 13.24 0.86 4.48
C ILE A 118 12.42 -0.23 3.78
N SER A 119 12.96 -0.89 2.75
CA SER A 119 12.28 -2.01 2.07
C SER A 119 12.00 -3.21 2.99
N GLN A 120 12.75 -3.36 4.07
CA GLN A 120 12.53 -4.36 5.12
C GLN A 120 11.65 -3.86 6.29
N HIS A 121 11.10 -2.65 6.20
CA HIS A 121 10.34 -1.97 7.26
C HIS A 121 11.14 -1.74 8.57
N ARG A 122 12.47 -1.68 8.47
CA ARG A 122 13.41 -1.42 9.59
C ARG A 122 13.71 0.07 9.71
N PHE A 123 12.66 0.87 9.88
CA PHE A 123 12.74 2.35 9.85
C PHE A 123 13.67 2.94 10.93
N LYS A 124 13.67 2.41 12.15
CA LYS A 124 14.60 2.85 13.21
C LYS A 124 16.06 2.66 12.84
N ALA A 125 16.41 1.51 12.26
CA ALA A 125 17.77 1.25 11.82
C ALA A 125 18.17 2.13 10.62
N SER A 126 17.20 2.40 9.72
CA SER A 126 17.39 3.34 8.62
C SER A 126 17.66 4.77 9.13
N LEU A 127 16.92 5.22 10.14
CA LEU A 127 17.08 6.55 10.74
C LEU A 127 18.51 6.79 11.24
N GLU A 128 19.09 5.82 11.95
CA GLU A 128 20.46 5.95 12.49
C GLU A 128 21.50 6.13 11.37
N LEU A 129 21.37 5.39 10.27
CA LEU A 129 22.24 5.52 9.11
C LEU A 129 22.06 6.86 8.40
N LEU A 130 20.82 7.34 8.30
CA LEU A 130 20.51 8.61 7.64
C LEU A 130 20.99 9.81 8.44
N LYS A 131 20.85 9.79 9.78
CA LYS A 131 21.44 10.82 10.65
C LYS A 131 22.96 10.89 10.50
N LYS A 132 23.63 9.72 10.39
CA LYS A 132 25.08 9.69 10.10
C LYS A 132 25.39 10.22 8.70
N ALA A 133 24.60 9.85 7.69
CA ALA A 133 24.79 10.37 6.33
C ALA A 133 24.58 11.89 6.26
N GLU A 134 23.68 12.44 7.08
CA GLU A 134 23.41 13.87 7.16
C GLU A 134 24.58 14.63 7.78
N SER A 135 25.19 14.11 8.86
CA SER A 135 26.33 14.75 9.50
C SER A 135 27.58 14.80 8.62
N ILE A 136 27.73 13.85 7.69
CA ILE A 136 28.79 13.86 6.66
C ILE A 136 28.53 14.94 5.58
N GLY A 137 27.26 15.27 5.30
CA GLY A 137 26.86 16.41 4.46
C GLY A 137 26.88 16.19 2.94
N GLU A 138 27.49 15.12 2.44
CA GLU A 138 27.49 14.80 1.00
C GLU A 138 26.07 14.46 0.48
N HIS A 139 25.66 15.10 -0.62
CA HIS A 139 24.31 14.97 -1.19
C HIS A 139 23.19 15.19 -0.16
N LEU A 140 23.34 16.22 0.68
CA LEU A 140 22.49 16.53 1.82
C LEU A 140 20.99 16.49 1.52
N LYS A 141 20.53 17.12 0.43
CA LYS A 141 19.10 17.15 0.04
C LYS A 141 18.51 15.74 -0.10
N GLY A 142 19.26 14.82 -0.72
CA GLY A 142 18.83 13.43 -0.88
C GLY A 142 18.73 12.69 0.45
N THR A 143 19.64 12.95 1.39
CA THR A 143 19.53 12.41 2.76
C THR A 143 18.33 12.99 3.50
N GLN A 144 18.10 14.31 3.41
CA GLN A 144 17.00 15.00 4.08
C GLN A 144 15.63 14.55 3.57
N ASN A 145 15.51 14.30 2.26
CA ASN A 145 14.32 13.70 1.67
C ASN A 145 14.02 12.31 2.24
N MET A 146 15.05 11.47 2.44
CA MET A 146 14.87 10.16 3.09
C MET A 146 14.58 10.29 4.60
N LEU A 147 15.13 11.31 5.27
CA LEU A 147 14.82 11.59 6.68
C LEU A 147 13.35 11.97 6.84
N PHE A 148 12.79 12.83 5.97
CA PHE A 148 11.35 13.10 5.92
C PHE A 148 10.56 11.79 5.88
N ASP A 149 10.87 10.90 4.91
CA ASP A 149 10.15 9.66 4.73
C ASP A 149 10.20 8.79 5.99
N VAL A 150 11.39 8.58 6.56
CA VAL A 150 11.58 7.72 7.74
C VAL A 150 10.96 8.31 9.01
N TYR A 151 11.04 9.63 9.22
CA TYR A 151 10.40 10.27 10.36
C TYR A 151 8.88 10.13 10.30
N LEU A 152 8.29 10.29 9.11
CA LEU A 152 6.85 10.10 8.91
C LEU A 152 6.41 8.66 9.22
N GLU A 153 7.15 7.66 8.71
CA GLU A 153 6.88 6.23 8.97
C GLU A 153 7.02 5.84 10.45
N LEU A 154 7.85 6.57 11.21
CA LEU A 154 8.05 6.37 12.65
C LEU A 154 7.01 7.11 13.52
N GLY A 155 6.13 7.92 12.93
CA GLY A 155 5.16 8.75 13.66
C GLY A 155 5.75 10.03 14.26
N ASN A 156 6.98 10.37 13.89
CA ASN A 156 7.68 11.58 14.31
C ASN A 156 7.31 12.74 13.36
N THR A 157 6.04 13.15 13.42
CA THR A 157 5.43 14.08 12.45
C THR A 157 6.04 15.47 12.50
N ASN A 158 6.47 15.95 13.66
CA ASN A 158 7.14 17.23 13.81
C ASN A 158 8.46 17.26 13.04
N GLU A 159 9.32 16.27 13.25
CA GLU A 159 10.60 16.15 12.54
C GLU A 159 10.39 15.97 11.05
N ALA A 160 9.41 15.15 10.64
CA ALA A 160 9.05 15.02 9.23
C ALA A 160 8.70 16.40 8.63
N SER A 161 7.81 17.16 9.25
CA SER A 161 7.43 18.50 8.79
C SER A 161 8.64 19.43 8.65
N GLU A 162 9.56 19.42 9.63
CA GLU A 162 10.79 20.22 9.56
C GLU A 162 11.66 19.86 8.35
N TYR A 163 11.82 18.56 8.04
CA TYR A 163 12.57 18.13 6.86
C TYR A 163 11.89 18.49 5.55
N LEU A 164 10.54 18.42 5.50
CA LEU A 164 9.78 18.85 4.34
C LEU A 164 9.99 20.35 4.06
N VAL A 165 9.99 21.18 5.10
CA VAL A 165 10.28 22.62 4.98
C VAL A 165 11.72 22.86 4.54
N LYS A 166 12.69 22.13 5.09
CA LYS A 166 14.12 22.26 4.71
C LYS A 166 14.37 21.97 3.24
N THR A 167 13.66 21.03 2.63
CA THR A 167 13.84 20.65 1.21
C THR A 167 12.87 21.34 0.26
N GLN A 168 12.12 22.33 0.74
CA GLN A 168 11.05 23.00 0.01
C GLN A 168 11.51 23.58 -1.33
N ASP A 169 11.01 23.00 -2.41
CA ASP A 169 11.17 23.48 -3.77
C ASP A 169 10.03 22.96 -4.64
N PHE A 170 9.06 23.83 -4.94
CA PHE A 170 7.91 23.47 -5.76
C PHE A 170 8.23 23.13 -7.22
N ASN A 171 9.47 23.33 -7.67
CA ASN A 171 9.94 22.89 -8.99
C ASN A 171 10.79 21.61 -8.92
N ASP A 172 10.99 21.06 -7.72
CA ASP A 172 11.65 19.78 -7.52
C ASP A 172 10.61 18.65 -7.40
N PHE A 173 10.76 17.64 -8.26
CA PHE A 173 9.86 16.50 -8.30
C PHE A 173 9.86 15.77 -6.95
N ASP A 174 11.03 15.57 -6.35
CA ASP A 174 11.18 14.80 -5.11
C ASP A 174 10.52 15.50 -3.91
N TYR A 175 10.49 16.83 -3.91
CA TYR A 175 9.75 17.61 -2.91
C TYR A 175 8.24 17.52 -3.15
N VAL A 176 7.77 17.72 -4.39
CA VAL A 176 6.34 17.75 -4.70
C VAL A 176 5.65 16.42 -4.36
N ILE A 177 6.29 15.28 -4.62
CA ILE A 177 5.72 13.97 -4.25
C ILE A 177 5.65 13.76 -2.73
N ARG A 178 6.60 14.32 -1.97
CA ARG A 178 6.59 14.26 -0.49
C ARG A 178 5.57 15.20 0.11
N LEU A 179 5.36 16.35 -0.54
CA LEU A 179 4.28 17.26 -0.17
C LEU A 179 2.91 16.61 -0.40
N ALA A 180 2.73 15.87 -1.50
CA ALA A 180 1.52 15.07 -1.70
C ALA A 180 1.32 14.05 -0.58
N LYS A 181 2.35 13.23 -0.27
CA LYS A 181 2.33 12.26 0.84
C LYS A 181 2.00 12.92 2.18
N TRP A 182 2.54 14.11 2.44
CA TRP A 182 2.24 14.87 3.65
C TRP A 182 0.78 15.32 3.69
N GLN A 183 0.22 15.83 2.58
CA GLN A 183 -1.19 16.23 2.55
C GLN A 183 -2.13 15.05 2.78
N ASP A 184 -1.79 13.90 2.20
CA ASP A 184 -2.52 12.64 2.39
C ASP A 184 -2.52 12.21 3.86
N HIS A 185 -1.34 12.21 4.50
CA HIS A 185 -1.19 11.97 5.93
C HIS A 185 -2.05 12.91 6.81
N GLU A 186 -2.20 14.18 6.40
CA GLU A 186 -3.04 15.16 7.08
C GLU A 186 -4.54 15.05 6.73
N GLY A 187 -4.94 14.05 5.92
CA GLY A 187 -6.32 13.84 5.49
C GLY A 187 -6.80 14.77 4.37
N ASN A 188 -5.90 15.49 3.72
CA ASN A 188 -6.20 16.43 2.64
C ASN A 188 -6.04 15.76 1.26
N LEU A 189 -6.90 14.79 0.95
CA LEU A 189 -6.85 14.01 -0.30
C LEU A 189 -6.86 14.91 -1.56
N ASP A 190 -7.72 15.93 -1.60
CA ASP A 190 -7.77 16.92 -2.69
C ASP A 190 -6.40 17.59 -2.93
N ALA A 191 -5.72 17.96 -1.85
CA ALA A 191 -4.42 18.61 -1.94
C ALA A 191 -3.33 17.60 -2.34
N ALA A 192 -3.40 16.36 -1.86
CA ALA A 192 -2.52 15.28 -2.27
C ALA A 192 -2.62 15.05 -3.80
N ILE A 193 -3.84 14.89 -4.32
CA ILE A 193 -4.11 14.74 -5.77
C ILE A 193 -3.56 15.93 -6.56
N LYS A 194 -3.83 17.16 -6.12
CA LYS A 194 -3.32 18.37 -6.78
C LYS A 194 -1.79 18.37 -6.89
N TYR A 195 -1.07 17.97 -5.85
CA TYR A 195 0.39 17.88 -5.89
C TYR A 195 0.87 16.69 -6.72
N MET A 196 0.16 15.56 -6.72
CA MET A 196 0.45 14.43 -7.62
C MET A 196 0.24 14.79 -9.08
N GLU A 197 -0.81 15.53 -9.44
CA GLU A 197 -1.03 16.06 -10.79
C GLU A 197 0.09 17.01 -11.23
N LYS A 198 0.60 17.83 -10.30
CA LYS A 198 1.78 18.66 -10.56
C LYS A 198 3.02 17.80 -10.82
N ALA A 199 3.29 16.80 -9.98
CA ALA A 199 4.40 15.87 -10.17
C ALA A 199 4.25 15.07 -11.48
N LEU A 200 3.03 14.72 -11.87
CA LEU A 200 2.69 14.08 -13.13
C LEU A 200 3.09 14.94 -14.32
N ALA A 201 2.72 16.22 -14.35
CA ALA A 201 3.13 17.14 -15.41
C ALA A 201 4.66 17.24 -15.51
N MET A 202 5.35 17.28 -14.37
CA MET A 202 6.82 17.29 -14.33
C MET A 202 7.42 16.00 -14.90
N ALA A 203 6.85 14.84 -14.56
CA ALA A 203 7.30 13.55 -15.08
C ALA A 203 7.03 13.40 -16.57
N GLU A 204 5.84 13.76 -17.06
CA GLU A 204 5.45 13.69 -18.47
C GLU A 204 6.32 14.58 -19.36
N SER A 205 6.68 15.77 -18.87
CA SER A 205 7.61 16.70 -19.53
C SER A 205 9.07 16.22 -19.51
N SER A 206 9.41 15.24 -18.66
CA SER A 206 10.75 14.67 -18.58
C SER A 206 10.94 13.53 -19.58
N ASN A 207 12.19 13.28 -20.00
CA ASN A 207 12.54 12.10 -20.80
C ASN A 207 12.92 10.88 -19.94
N ASN A 208 12.21 10.67 -18.81
CA ASN A 208 12.52 9.61 -17.84
C ASN A 208 11.33 8.63 -17.71
N PRO A 209 11.38 7.46 -18.39
CA PRO A 209 10.32 6.45 -18.31
C PRO A 209 10.07 5.93 -16.89
N SER A 210 11.11 5.72 -16.09
CA SER A 210 10.97 5.25 -14.70
C SER A 210 10.23 6.26 -13.82
N LYS A 211 10.48 7.56 -14.02
CA LYS A 211 9.75 8.63 -13.32
C LYS A 211 8.28 8.67 -13.74
N LYS A 212 7.99 8.50 -15.03
CA LYS A 212 6.62 8.42 -15.55
C LYS A 212 5.87 7.21 -15.01
N GLN A 213 6.49 6.03 -15.04
CA GLN A 213 5.90 4.81 -14.52
C GLN A 213 5.57 4.94 -13.03
N TRP A 214 6.51 5.44 -12.23
CA TRP A 214 6.29 5.66 -10.80
C TRP A 214 5.13 6.62 -10.53
N ILE A 215 5.06 7.77 -11.24
CA ILE A 215 3.97 8.72 -10.98
C ILE A 215 2.62 8.19 -11.46
N TYR A 216 2.58 7.43 -12.56
CA TYR A 216 1.35 6.83 -13.06
C TYR A 216 0.77 5.83 -12.06
N THR A 217 1.59 4.97 -11.44
CA THR A 217 1.07 4.04 -10.43
C THR A 217 0.56 4.77 -9.20
N ASN A 218 1.33 5.73 -8.66
CA ASN A 218 0.95 6.40 -7.42
C ASN A 218 -0.27 7.31 -7.61
N ILE A 219 -0.38 8.05 -8.73
CA ILE A 219 -1.57 8.88 -8.98
C ILE A 219 -2.82 8.02 -9.25
N ALA A 220 -2.65 6.80 -9.76
CA ALA A 220 -3.76 5.87 -9.92
C ALA A 220 -4.37 5.48 -8.57
N ASP A 221 -3.56 5.25 -7.54
CA ASP A 221 -4.06 4.95 -6.19
C ASP A 221 -4.88 6.14 -5.65
N TYR A 222 -4.34 7.36 -5.75
CA TYR A 222 -5.04 8.58 -5.31
C TYR A 222 -6.37 8.82 -6.05
N TYR A 223 -6.40 8.61 -7.36
CA TYR A 223 -7.67 8.67 -8.10
C TYR A 223 -8.65 7.57 -7.68
N GLY A 224 -8.14 6.40 -7.30
CA GLY A 224 -8.95 5.32 -6.76
C GLY A 224 -9.59 5.72 -5.42
N HIS A 225 -8.80 6.23 -4.49
CA HIS A 225 -9.26 6.68 -3.16
C HIS A 225 -10.32 7.78 -3.26
N ASP A 226 -10.19 8.68 -4.24
CA ASP A 226 -11.16 9.75 -4.51
C ASP A 226 -12.41 9.28 -5.30
N GLY A 227 -12.48 8.00 -5.68
CA GLY A 227 -13.60 7.44 -6.44
C GLY A 227 -13.54 7.72 -7.95
N GLN A 228 -12.49 8.35 -8.46
CA GLN A 228 -12.23 8.55 -9.89
C GLN A 228 -11.66 7.27 -10.54
N ILE A 229 -12.40 6.16 -10.42
CA ILE A 229 -11.91 4.80 -10.74
C ILE A 229 -11.49 4.65 -12.21
N GLU A 230 -12.18 5.32 -13.14
CA GLU A 230 -11.79 5.30 -14.56
C GLU A 230 -10.40 5.93 -14.76
N LYS A 231 -10.11 7.06 -14.10
CA LYS A 231 -8.77 7.67 -14.18
C LYS A 231 -7.72 6.73 -13.57
N SER A 232 -8.02 6.13 -12.41
CA SER A 232 -7.16 5.15 -11.76
C SER A 232 -6.78 4.03 -12.73
N TYR A 233 -7.78 3.39 -13.34
CA TYR A 233 -7.61 2.34 -14.33
C TYR A 233 -6.72 2.76 -15.51
N GLN A 234 -7.00 3.93 -16.12
CA GLN A 234 -6.23 4.44 -17.25
C GLN A 234 -4.75 4.69 -16.90
N TYR A 235 -4.46 5.15 -15.68
CA TYR A 235 -3.08 5.37 -15.26
C TYR A 235 -2.32 4.06 -14.95
N TYR A 236 -2.97 3.02 -14.42
CA TYR A 236 -2.36 1.70 -14.35
C TYR A 236 -2.04 1.14 -15.74
N LEU A 237 -2.93 1.32 -16.74
CA LEU A 237 -2.64 0.93 -18.12
C LEU A 237 -1.45 1.71 -18.72
N LYS A 238 -1.35 3.02 -18.45
CA LYS A 238 -0.19 3.83 -18.85
C LYS A 238 1.11 3.34 -18.20
N ALA A 239 1.06 2.90 -16.94
CA ALA A 239 2.22 2.32 -16.26
C ALA A 239 2.62 0.98 -16.92
N LEU A 240 1.67 0.10 -17.22
CA LEU A 240 1.92 -1.18 -17.89
C LEU A 240 2.44 -1.01 -19.33
N ALA A 241 2.05 0.06 -20.03
CA ALA A 241 2.61 0.38 -21.34
C ALA A 241 4.09 0.77 -21.29
N LEU A 242 4.58 1.27 -20.13
CA LEU A 242 6.01 1.56 -19.90
C LEU A 242 6.77 0.34 -19.36
N ASP A 243 6.12 -0.45 -18.50
CA ASP A 243 6.68 -1.65 -17.89
C ASP A 243 5.60 -2.74 -17.79
N PRO A 244 5.53 -3.65 -18.78
CA PRO A 244 4.59 -4.78 -18.78
C PRO A 244 4.77 -5.73 -17.59
N SER A 245 5.91 -5.69 -16.89
CA SER A 245 6.19 -6.54 -15.74
C SER A 245 5.70 -5.97 -14.41
N ASP A 246 5.19 -4.73 -14.38
CA ASP A 246 4.81 -4.03 -13.15
C ASP A 246 3.65 -4.73 -12.41
N ALA A 247 4.00 -5.58 -11.46
CA ALA A 247 3.06 -6.37 -10.66
C ALA A 247 2.13 -5.49 -9.81
N TYR A 248 2.57 -4.26 -9.48
CA TYR A 248 1.78 -3.29 -8.74
C TYR A 248 0.57 -2.82 -9.56
N SER A 249 0.76 -2.38 -10.80
CA SER A 249 -0.34 -1.98 -11.69
C SER A 249 -1.29 -3.13 -11.97
N LYS A 250 -0.78 -4.37 -12.16
CA LYS A 250 -1.63 -5.55 -12.35
C LYS A 250 -2.49 -5.84 -11.12
N LYS A 251 -1.93 -5.67 -9.91
CA LYS A 251 -2.66 -5.77 -8.63
C LYS A 251 -3.72 -4.68 -8.52
N GLY A 252 -3.40 -3.43 -8.90
CA GLY A 252 -4.35 -2.31 -8.94
C GLY A 252 -5.54 -2.57 -9.88
N ILE A 253 -5.29 -3.09 -11.08
CA ILE A 253 -6.36 -3.51 -11.99
C ILE A 253 -7.19 -4.65 -11.39
N ALA A 254 -6.55 -5.67 -10.78
CA ALA A 254 -7.29 -6.72 -10.09
C ALA A 254 -8.16 -6.17 -8.95
N TRP A 255 -7.68 -5.17 -8.22
CA TRP A 255 -8.45 -4.47 -7.19
C TRP A 255 -9.64 -3.72 -7.78
N ILE A 256 -9.49 -3.03 -8.91
CA ILE A 256 -10.62 -2.38 -9.62
C ILE A 256 -11.66 -3.42 -10.05
N VAL A 257 -11.22 -4.50 -10.68
CA VAL A 257 -12.09 -5.60 -11.14
C VAL A 257 -12.87 -6.23 -9.98
N TYR A 258 -12.24 -6.37 -8.82
CA TYR A 258 -12.87 -6.92 -7.61
C TYR A 258 -13.76 -5.89 -6.89
N SER A 259 -13.19 -4.75 -6.53
CA SER A 259 -13.80 -3.77 -5.63
C SER A 259 -14.82 -2.90 -6.32
N HIS A 260 -14.57 -2.43 -7.55
CA HIS A 260 -15.52 -1.62 -8.30
C HIS A 260 -16.43 -2.50 -9.18
N ASP A 261 -15.84 -3.29 -10.09
CA ASP A 261 -16.62 -4.00 -11.11
C ASP A 261 -17.34 -5.26 -10.59
N LYS A 262 -17.12 -5.61 -9.31
CA LYS A 262 -17.72 -6.77 -8.63
C LYS A 262 -17.53 -8.10 -9.38
N ASN A 263 -16.39 -8.27 -10.04
CA ASN A 263 -16.02 -9.48 -10.77
C ASN A 263 -14.87 -10.24 -10.07
N PRO A 264 -15.15 -10.95 -8.96
CA PRO A 264 -14.11 -11.61 -8.16
C PRO A 264 -13.39 -12.74 -8.90
N GLU A 265 -14.05 -13.41 -9.85
CA GLU A 265 -13.45 -14.49 -10.64
C GLU A 265 -12.33 -13.97 -11.55
N GLU A 266 -12.57 -12.87 -12.26
CA GLU A 266 -11.55 -12.28 -13.13
C GLU A 266 -10.42 -11.64 -12.32
N ALA A 267 -10.73 -10.99 -11.18
CA ALA A 267 -9.70 -10.51 -10.26
C ALA A 267 -8.79 -11.65 -9.78
N MET A 268 -9.37 -12.79 -9.39
CA MET A 268 -8.62 -13.99 -9.02
C MET A 268 -7.76 -14.53 -10.17
N ASN A 269 -8.25 -14.49 -11.42
CA ASN A 269 -7.47 -14.87 -12.60
C ASN A 269 -6.24 -13.99 -12.78
N ILE A 270 -6.40 -12.66 -12.69
CA ILE A 270 -5.29 -11.70 -12.78
C ILE A 270 -4.27 -12.00 -11.68
N LEU A 271 -4.71 -12.12 -10.41
CA LEU A 271 -3.82 -12.37 -9.28
C LEU A 271 -3.06 -13.70 -9.40
N ASN A 272 -3.72 -14.75 -9.91
CA ASN A 272 -3.05 -16.03 -10.14
C ASN A 272 -1.93 -15.93 -11.17
N ARG A 273 -2.08 -15.07 -12.20
CA ARG A 273 -1.01 -14.78 -13.16
C ARG A 273 0.10 -13.94 -12.54
N VAL A 274 -0.24 -12.86 -11.83
CA VAL A 274 0.75 -11.98 -11.16
C VAL A 274 1.65 -12.77 -10.22
N THR A 275 1.06 -13.67 -9.41
CA THR A 275 1.82 -14.47 -8.43
C THR A 275 2.73 -15.54 -9.04
N GLN A 276 2.72 -15.75 -10.36
CA GLN A 276 3.70 -16.62 -11.03
C GLN A 276 5.08 -15.95 -11.12
N GLN A 277 5.12 -14.61 -11.18
CA GLN A 277 6.34 -13.82 -11.34
C GLN A 277 6.71 -13.08 -10.06
N HIS A 278 5.73 -12.40 -9.44
CA HIS A 278 5.93 -11.60 -8.25
C HIS A 278 5.17 -12.22 -7.09
N ASN A 279 5.88 -12.95 -6.21
CA ASN A 279 5.26 -13.76 -5.18
C ASN A 279 5.59 -13.24 -3.77
N THR A 280 4.80 -12.26 -3.31
CA THR A 280 4.81 -11.79 -1.93
C THR A 280 3.62 -12.35 -1.14
N PRO A 281 3.78 -12.64 0.17
CA PRO A 281 2.71 -13.17 1.00
C PRO A 281 1.36 -12.43 0.92
N ASP A 282 1.34 -11.10 0.80
CA ASP A 282 0.12 -10.28 0.83
C ASP A 282 -0.88 -10.59 -0.29
N TYR A 283 -0.43 -11.13 -1.44
CA TYR A 283 -1.35 -11.58 -2.48
C TYR A 283 -2.28 -12.69 -2.00
N GLU A 284 -1.81 -13.57 -1.13
CA GLU A 284 -2.63 -14.65 -0.59
C GLU A 284 -3.69 -14.11 0.38
N LEU A 285 -3.46 -12.96 1.03
CA LEU A 285 -4.50 -12.29 1.82
C LEU A 285 -5.58 -11.69 0.92
N LEU A 286 -5.21 -11.01 -0.16
CA LEU A 286 -6.19 -10.48 -1.11
C LEU A 286 -7.02 -11.62 -1.75
N LYS A 287 -6.39 -12.75 -2.09
CA LYS A 287 -7.11 -13.93 -2.58
C LYS A 287 -8.04 -14.51 -1.51
N ALA A 288 -7.66 -14.50 -0.24
CA ALA A 288 -8.50 -14.94 0.87
C ALA A 288 -9.73 -14.03 1.04
N GLU A 289 -9.55 -12.72 0.91
CA GLU A 289 -10.65 -11.74 0.96
C GLU A 289 -11.61 -11.91 -0.22
N ILE A 290 -11.09 -12.05 -1.44
CA ILE A 290 -11.93 -12.33 -2.62
C ILE A 290 -12.72 -13.64 -2.44
N ALA A 291 -12.09 -14.67 -1.86
CA ALA A 291 -12.79 -15.92 -1.55
C ALA A 291 -13.88 -15.74 -0.47
N GLU A 292 -13.65 -14.89 0.55
CA GLU A 292 -14.68 -14.51 1.53
C GLU A 292 -15.87 -13.84 0.84
N PHE A 293 -15.59 -12.89 -0.06
CA PHE A 293 -16.64 -12.21 -0.83
C PHE A 293 -17.47 -13.18 -1.68
N MET A 294 -16.83 -14.22 -2.24
CA MET A 294 -17.50 -15.28 -2.99
C MET A 294 -18.24 -16.30 -2.12
N GLY A 295 -18.09 -16.25 -0.78
CA GLY A 295 -18.62 -17.26 0.14
C GLY A 295 -17.89 -18.60 0.08
N ASP A 296 -16.68 -18.65 -0.46
CA ASP A 296 -15.86 -19.86 -0.55
C ASP A 296 -14.89 -19.97 0.64
N ASP A 297 -15.43 -20.42 1.78
CA ASP A 297 -14.67 -20.63 3.02
C ASP A 297 -13.49 -21.62 2.86
N SER A 298 -13.61 -22.57 1.94
CA SER A 298 -12.56 -23.56 1.68
C SER A 298 -11.35 -22.89 1.04
N SER A 299 -11.59 -22.09 -0.01
CA SER A 299 -10.53 -21.32 -0.67
C SER A 299 -9.95 -20.24 0.25
N LYS A 300 -10.80 -19.54 1.04
CA LYS A 300 -10.32 -18.58 2.05
C LYS A 300 -9.29 -19.23 2.98
N LYS A 301 -9.64 -20.36 3.61
CA LYS A 301 -8.74 -21.11 4.51
C LYS A 301 -7.48 -21.59 3.81
N LYS A 302 -7.59 -22.04 2.56
CA LYS A 302 -6.43 -22.46 1.75
C LYS A 302 -5.45 -21.31 1.53
N TYR A 303 -5.94 -20.12 1.19
CA TYR A 303 -5.10 -18.95 0.95
C TYR A 303 -4.47 -18.42 2.25
N LEU A 304 -5.24 -18.36 3.35
CA LEU A 304 -4.68 -18.02 4.67
C LEU A 304 -3.57 -18.99 5.11
N ASN A 305 -3.73 -20.30 4.87
CA ASN A 305 -2.69 -21.28 5.18
C ASN A 305 -1.41 -21.08 4.35
N LYS A 306 -1.56 -20.71 3.07
CA LYS A 306 -0.41 -20.37 2.21
C LYS A 306 0.30 -19.11 2.71
N TYR A 307 -0.47 -18.07 3.07
CA TYR A 307 0.06 -16.86 3.68
C TYR A 307 0.88 -17.18 4.94
N LEU A 308 0.29 -17.88 5.92
CA LEU A 308 0.93 -18.25 7.18
C LEU A 308 2.21 -19.08 6.97
N LYS A 309 2.20 -19.98 5.98
CA LYS A 309 3.39 -20.74 5.59
C LYS A 309 4.50 -19.83 5.05
N ALA A 310 4.16 -18.86 4.22
CA ALA A 310 5.12 -17.95 3.61
C ALA A 310 5.76 -17.00 4.63
N VAL A 311 4.96 -16.40 5.52
CA VAL A 311 5.44 -15.45 6.54
C VAL A 311 6.18 -16.11 7.70
N ASN A 312 6.13 -17.44 7.83
CA ASN A 312 6.99 -18.18 8.76
C ASN A 312 8.48 -18.14 8.36
N ASN A 313 8.81 -17.64 7.16
CA ASN A 313 10.19 -17.37 6.79
C ASN A 313 10.76 -16.21 7.61
N LYS A 314 11.69 -16.54 8.54
CA LYS A 314 12.33 -15.59 9.45
C LYS A 314 13.06 -14.43 8.75
N LYS A 315 13.41 -14.57 7.46
CA LYS A 315 14.05 -13.50 6.68
C LYS A 315 13.17 -12.26 6.51
N TYR A 316 11.85 -12.40 6.62
CA TYR A 316 10.94 -11.25 6.58
C TYR A 316 11.00 -10.38 7.84
N GLY A 317 11.60 -10.87 8.94
CA GLY A 317 11.64 -10.13 10.20
C GLY A 317 10.26 -9.66 10.63
N ASP A 318 10.07 -8.34 10.68
CA ASP A 318 8.85 -7.68 11.12
C ASP A 318 7.94 -7.18 9.99
N MET A 319 8.33 -7.40 8.72
CA MET A 319 7.63 -6.85 7.54
C MET A 319 6.13 -7.15 7.52
N TYR A 320 5.73 -8.33 8.01
CA TYR A 320 4.35 -8.82 8.00
C TYR A 320 3.64 -8.75 9.37
N ASN A 321 4.22 -8.13 10.39
CA ASN A 321 3.61 -8.08 11.73
C ASN A 321 2.21 -7.45 11.74
N ALA A 322 2.00 -6.37 10.97
CA ALA A 322 0.70 -5.71 10.87
C ALA A 322 -0.37 -6.66 10.32
N TYR A 323 -0.08 -7.29 9.18
CA TYR A 323 -0.96 -8.29 8.56
C TYR A 323 -1.19 -9.52 9.46
N ASN A 324 -0.13 -10.05 10.07
CA ASN A 324 -0.23 -11.16 11.02
C ASN A 324 -1.12 -10.81 12.22
N THR A 325 -1.06 -9.56 12.69
CA THR A 325 -1.92 -9.08 13.78
C THR A 325 -3.39 -9.16 13.41
N LEU A 326 -3.75 -8.66 12.21
CA LEU A 326 -5.13 -8.72 11.71
C LEU A 326 -5.58 -10.17 11.49
N VAL A 327 -4.78 -11.01 10.83
CA VAL A 327 -5.10 -12.44 10.63
C VAL A 327 -5.31 -13.16 11.97
N PHE A 328 -4.50 -12.86 12.98
CA PHE A 328 -4.66 -13.43 14.31
C PHE A 328 -5.91 -12.91 15.04
N ALA A 329 -6.24 -11.63 14.88
CA ALA A 329 -7.39 -11.01 15.54
C ALA A 329 -8.73 -11.39 14.87
N ASP A 330 -8.78 -11.40 13.54
CA ASP A 330 -10.00 -11.56 12.75
C ASP A 330 -10.26 -13.01 12.34
N ASP A 331 -9.28 -13.67 11.74
CA ASP A 331 -9.49 -14.99 11.12
C ASP A 331 -9.22 -16.15 12.08
N LEU A 332 -8.10 -16.12 12.80
CA LEU A 332 -7.70 -17.22 13.68
C LEU A 332 -8.18 -17.08 15.13
N GLN A 333 -8.56 -15.86 15.53
CA GLN A 333 -9.01 -15.53 16.89
C GLN A 333 -8.00 -15.89 17.99
N ILE A 334 -6.70 -15.73 17.70
CA ILE A 334 -5.59 -15.98 18.62
C ILE A 334 -5.16 -14.64 19.23
N PHE A 335 -6.01 -14.08 20.08
CA PHE A 335 -5.93 -12.68 20.52
C PHE A 335 -4.63 -12.33 21.26
N ASP A 336 -4.06 -13.24 22.05
CA ASP A 336 -2.81 -12.96 22.77
C ASP A 336 -1.61 -12.83 21.81
N SER A 337 -1.61 -13.61 20.72
CA SER A 337 -0.60 -13.48 19.66
C SER A 337 -0.81 -12.17 18.88
N ALA A 338 -2.06 -11.80 18.59
CA ALA A 338 -2.38 -10.52 17.95
C ALA A 338 -1.89 -9.35 18.81
N LEU A 339 -2.23 -9.32 20.10
CA LEU A 339 -1.79 -8.29 21.03
C LEU A 339 -0.26 -8.22 21.12
N LYS A 340 0.43 -9.35 21.20
CA LYS A 340 1.89 -9.39 21.25
C LYS A 340 2.52 -8.73 20.02
N LEU A 341 1.99 -9.00 18.83
CA LEU A 341 2.48 -8.37 17.59
C LEU A 341 2.10 -6.89 17.53
N ALA A 342 0.88 -6.52 17.91
CA ALA A 342 0.45 -5.13 17.97
C ALA A 342 1.34 -4.28 18.89
N TYR A 343 1.68 -4.80 20.08
CA TYR A 343 2.62 -4.15 20.99
C TYR A 343 4.00 -3.95 20.34
N LYS A 344 4.49 -4.97 19.65
CA LYS A 344 5.76 -4.89 18.92
C LYS A 344 5.72 -3.83 17.81
N GLU A 345 4.61 -3.70 17.09
CA GLU A 345 4.45 -2.65 16.08
C GLU A 345 4.40 -1.25 16.69
N VAL A 346 3.72 -1.07 17.83
CA VAL A 346 3.73 0.20 18.57
C VAL A 346 5.15 0.54 19.04
N GLU A 347 5.89 -0.45 19.55
CA GLU A 347 7.29 -0.27 19.90
C GLU A 347 8.13 0.13 18.68
N ASN A 348 7.94 -0.53 17.53
CA ASN A 348 8.70 -0.28 16.29
C ASN A 348 8.38 1.07 15.66
N ARG A 349 7.13 1.50 15.66
CA ARG A 349 6.62 2.72 15.01
C ARG A 349 5.32 3.17 15.69
N PRO A 350 5.34 4.04 16.71
CA PRO A 350 4.16 4.45 17.47
C PRO A 350 3.25 5.43 16.69
N THR A 351 2.72 4.96 15.57
CA THR A 351 1.81 5.69 14.67
C THR A 351 0.35 5.33 14.96
N PRO A 352 -0.62 6.14 14.50
CA PRO A 352 -2.04 5.77 14.55
C PRO A 352 -2.33 4.37 13.99
N HIS A 353 -1.62 3.95 12.93
CA HIS A 353 -1.71 2.60 12.37
C HIS A 353 -1.31 1.50 13.37
N SER A 354 -0.19 1.66 14.07
CA SER A 354 0.23 0.66 15.07
C SER A 354 -0.72 0.62 16.28
N TYR A 355 -1.26 1.78 16.67
CA TYR A 355 -2.23 1.87 17.75
C TYR A 355 -3.60 1.34 17.33
N ASP A 356 -3.97 1.43 16.06
CA ASP A 356 -5.15 0.78 15.49
C ASP A 356 -5.06 -0.73 15.63
N LEU A 357 -3.95 -1.35 15.22
CA LEU A 357 -3.71 -2.78 15.41
C LEU A 357 -3.88 -3.21 16.88
N LEU A 358 -3.40 -2.39 17.81
CA LEU A 358 -3.51 -2.65 19.25
C LEU A 358 -4.96 -2.49 19.73
N ALA A 359 -5.63 -1.40 19.35
CA ALA A 359 -7.02 -1.16 19.69
C ALA A 359 -7.93 -2.26 19.14
N TRP A 360 -7.76 -2.63 17.88
CA TRP A 360 -8.48 -3.69 17.20
C TRP A 360 -8.25 -5.05 17.87
N SER A 361 -7.00 -5.38 18.21
CA SER A 361 -6.69 -6.62 18.95
C SER A 361 -7.38 -6.68 20.32
N TYR A 362 -7.43 -5.56 21.06
CA TYR A 362 -8.17 -5.48 22.32
C TYR A 362 -9.69 -5.60 22.12
N TYR A 363 -10.21 -4.95 21.08
CA TYR A 363 -11.60 -5.02 20.70
C TYR A 363 -12.02 -6.45 20.37
N LYS A 364 -11.27 -7.16 19.51
CA LYS A 364 -11.54 -8.56 19.15
C LYS A 364 -11.43 -9.52 20.33
N LYS A 365 -10.60 -9.21 21.32
CA LYS A 365 -10.52 -9.93 22.60
C LYS A 365 -11.72 -9.66 23.54
N GLY A 366 -12.53 -8.65 23.26
CA GLY A 366 -13.70 -8.25 24.05
C GLY A 366 -13.43 -7.15 25.08
N ASP A 367 -12.22 -6.57 25.13
CA ASP A 367 -11.91 -5.43 26.00
C ASP A 367 -12.23 -4.11 25.30
N TYR A 368 -13.52 -3.87 25.10
CA TYR A 368 -14.03 -2.71 24.36
C TYR A 368 -13.64 -1.37 24.98
N LYS A 369 -13.58 -1.30 26.32
CA LYS A 369 -13.19 -0.07 27.03
C LYS A 369 -11.73 0.26 26.79
N LYS A 370 -10.84 -0.74 26.80
CA LYS A 370 -9.43 -0.52 26.52
C LYS A 370 -9.20 -0.12 25.06
N ALA A 371 -9.89 -0.78 24.13
CA ALA A 371 -9.87 -0.40 22.71
C ALA A 371 -10.29 1.06 22.52
N LEU A 372 -11.40 1.48 23.14
CA LEU A 372 -11.87 2.86 23.09
C LEU A 372 -10.84 3.86 23.65
N GLN A 373 -10.20 3.52 24.78
CA GLN A 373 -9.17 4.38 25.37
C GLN A 373 -8.02 4.62 24.39
N ILE A 374 -7.57 3.57 23.70
CA ILE A 374 -6.48 3.66 22.71
C ILE A 374 -6.92 4.53 21.53
N VAL A 375 -8.12 4.29 20.99
CA VAL A 375 -8.71 5.10 19.90
C VAL A 375 -8.73 6.59 20.25
N GLU A 376 -9.31 6.96 21.39
CA GLU A 376 -9.45 8.37 21.79
C GLU A 376 -8.09 9.05 22.04
N THR A 377 -7.07 8.31 22.44
CA THR A 377 -5.76 8.88 22.81
C THR A 377 -4.81 8.96 21.61
N HIS A 378 -4.81 7.93 20.76
CA HIS A 378 -3.76 7.71 19.78
C HIS A 378 -4.21 7.80 18.32
N ILE A 379 -5.52 7.72 18.03
CA ILE A 379 -6.03 7.60 16.67
C ILE A 379 -6.91 8.81 16.29
N LYS A 380 -7.87 9.15 17.13
CA LYS A 380 -8.86 10.19 16.84
C LYS A 380 -8.18 11.51 16.46
N GLY A 381 -8.50 12.01 15.26
CA GLY A 381 -7.97 13.26 14.73
C GLY A 381 -6.49 13.22 14.35
N LYS A 382 -5.88 12.02 14.27
CA LYS A 382 -4.47 11.81 13.89
C LYS A 382 -4.31 10.93 12.66
N SER A 383 -5.40 10.32 12.18
CA SER A 383 -5.43 9.49 10.98
C SER A 383 -6.80 9.59 10.34
N PHE A 384 -6.81 9.54 9.02
CA PHE A 384 -8.01 9.64 8.18
C PHE A 384 -8.15 8.44 7.23
N GLU A 385 -7.24 7.48 7.35
CA GLU A 385 -7.26 6.21 6.60
C GLU A 385 -8.55 5.42 6.85
N PRO A 386 -9.31 5.09 5.79
CA PRO A 386 -10.60 4.40 5.89
C PRO A 386 -10.56 3.11 6.72
N THR A 387 -9.52 2.28 6.59
CA THR A 387 -9.43 1.02 7.36
C THR A 387 -9.40 1.29 8.87
N ILE A 388 -8.60 2.26 9.31
CA ILE A 388 -8.50 2.67 10.72
C ILE A 388 -9.83 3.27 11.20
N LEU A 389 -10.45 4.10 10.37
CA LEU A 389 -11.75 4.70 10.67
C LEU A 389 -12.85 3.65 10.78
N SER A 390 -12.78 2.54 10.03
CA SER A 390 -13.73 1.42 10.14
C SER A 390 -13.62 0.72 11.50
N HIS A 391 -12.41 0.35 11.92
CA HIS A 391 -12.17 -0.21 13.25
C HIS A 391 -12.65 0.74 14.36
N MET A 392 -12.32 2.03 14.24
CA MET A 392 -12.77 3.07 15.16
C MET A 392 -14.30 3.18 15.23
N ALA A 393 -15.00 3.14 14.10
CA ALA A 393 -16.45 3.18 14.04
C ALA A 393 -17.09 1.98 14.74
N GLN A 394 -16.54 0.79 14.54
CA GLN A 394 -17.01 -0.44 15.20
C GLN A 394 -16.74 -0.40 16.72
N ILE A 395 -15.56 0.06 17.14
CA ILE A 395 -15.23 0.26 18.56
C ILE A 395 -16.16 1.28 19.22
N TYR A 396 -16.48 2.38 18.53
CA TYR A 396 -17.44 3.38 19.01
C TYR A 396 -18.84 2.80 19.18
N LYS A 397 -19.32 2.04 18.19
CA LYS A 397 -20.63 1.40 18.26
C LYS A 397 -20.76 0.51 19.49
N ASP A 398 -19.80 -0.37 19.72
CA ASP A 398 -19.88 -1.35 20.82
C ASP A 398 -19.55 -0.77 22.21
N ASN A 399 -19.06 0.47 22.25
CA ASN A 399 -18.98 1.27 23.47
C ASN A 399 -20.17 2.25 23.65
N GLY A 400 -21.21 2.14 22.82
CA GLY A 400 -22.42 2.98 22.92
C GLY A 400 -22.27 4.40 22.40
N LYS A 401 -21.14 4.75 21.76
CA LYS A 401 -20.90 6.05 21.10
C LYS A 401 -21.53 6.08 19.70
N LEU A 402 -22.84 5.80 19.64
CA LEU A 402 -23.57 5.58 18.39
C LEU A 402 -23.60 6.80 17.46
N ALA A 403 -23.56 8.02 18.02
CA ALA A 403 -23.52 9.24 17.22
C ALA A 403 -22.20 9.34 16.43
N ASP A 404 -21.07 9.12 17.11
CA ASP A 404 -19.74 9.15 16.48
C ASP A 404 -19.59 8.02 15.45
N ALA A 405 -20.06 6.81 15.78
CA ALA A 405 -20.05 5.67 14.85
C ALA A 405 -20.85 5.95 13.56
N LYS A 406 -22.01 6.62 13.67
CA LYS A 406 -22.84 6.99 12.51
C LYS A 406 -22.19 8.06 11.62
N ILE A 407 -21.44 8.99 12.22
CA ILE A 407 -20.68 9.99 11.46
C ILE A 407 -19.62 9.28 10.60
N LEU A 408 -18.81 8.42 11.24
CA LEU A 408 -17.77 7.66 10.53
C LEU A 408 -18.37 6.72 9.49
N LYS A 409 -19.48 6.03 9.78
CA LYS A 409 -20.16 5.18 8.80
C LYS A 409 -20.47 5.91 7.51
N LYS A 410 -20.92 7.17 7.59
CA LYS A 410 -21.24 7.96 6.39
C LYS A 410 -19.99 8.16 5.54
N GLU A 411 -18.90 8.59 6.16
CA GLU A 411 -17.60 8.80 5.50
C GLU A 411 -17.04 7.50 4.90
N LEU A 412 -17.11 6.40 5.65
CA LEU A 412 -16.63 5.08 5.20
C LEU A 412 -17.41 4.51 4.01
N LEU A 413 -18.69 4.85 3.88
CA LEU A 413 -19.48 4.45 2.71
C LEU A 413 -19.04 5.19 1.44
N ASP A 414 -18.53 6.41 1.57
CA ASP A 414 -17.92 7.15 0.45
C ASP A 414 -16.56 6.53 0.06
N ALA A 415 -15.86 5.88 0.99
CA ALA A 415 -14.60 5.16 0.79
C ALA A 415 -14.77 3.65 0.45
N ALA A 416 -15.96 3.21 0.02
CA ALA A 416 -16.26 1.79 -0.19
C ALA A 416 -15.34 1.08 -1.21
N TYR A 417 -14.85 1.81 -2.21
CA TYR A 417 -13.89 1.28 -3.19
C TYR A 417 -12.56 0.89 -2.53
N GLU A 418 -12.04 1.75 -1.65
CA GLU A 418 -10.74 1.54 -0.99
C GLU A 418 -10.82 0.44 0.08
N LEU A 419 -11.94 0.38 0.81
CA LEU A 419 -12.18 -0.63 1.83
C LEU A 419 -12.50 -2.01 1.27
N GLY A 420 -12.99 -2.06 0.03
CA GLY A 420 -13.38 -3.28 -0.63
C GLY A 420 -14.78 -3.79 -0.24
N PRO A 421 -15.32 -4.76 -0.99
CA PRO A 421 -16.68 -5.25 -0.84
C PRO A 421 -16.98 -5.90 0.52
N VAL A 422 -16.03 -6.67 1.08
CA VAL A 422 -16.22 -7.39 2.35
C VAL A 422 -16.38 -6.39 3.50
N GLU A 423 -15.47 -5.43 3.61
CA GLU A 423 -15.49 -4.45 4.69
C GLU A 423 -16.66 -3.48 4.53
N THR A 424 -16.98 -3.06 3.30
CA THR A 424 -18.18 -2.26 3.00
C THR A 424 -19.45 -2.92 3.52
N GLN A 425 -19.57 -4.25 3.42
CA GLN A 425 -20.73 -4.97 3.94
C GLN A 425 -20.79 -4.95 5.48
N ARG A 426 -19.64 -4.98 6.16
CA ARG A 426 -19.56 -4.84 7.62
C ARG A 426 -19.95 -3.44 8.07
N ILE A 427 -19.46 -2.40 7.38
CA ILE A 427 -19.79 -0.99 7.66
C ILE A 427 -21.29 -0.71 7.54
N LYS A 428 -21.98 -1.33 6.58
CA LYS A 428 -23.44 -1.20 6.45
C LYS A 428 -24.19 -1.65 7.72
N ASN A 429 -23.59 -2.53 8.52
CA ASN A 429 -24.18 -3.03 9.77
C ASN A 429 -23.82 -2.21 11.00
N ILE A 430 -22.93 -1.20 10.90
CA ILE A 430 -22.66 -0.24 11.97
C ILE A 430 -23.90 0.61 12.22
#